data_AF-A0A5J4PPR6-F1
#
_entry.id   AF-A0A5J4PPR6-F1
#
_cell.length_a   1.000
_cell.length_b   1.000
_cell.length_c   1.000
_cell.angle_alpha   90.00
_cell.angle_beta   90.00
_cell.angle_gamma   90.00
#
_symmetry.space_group_name_H-M   'P 1'
#
loop_
_entity.id
_entity.type
_entity.pdbx_description
1 polymer ?
#
loop_
_entity_poly.entity_id
_entity_poly.type
_entity_poly.pdbx_seq_one_letter_code
_entity_poly.pdbx_strand_id
1 'polypeptide(L)'
;EEADAIVDSLRNSAKEAGRGVGRDDVMAYFNTLVRSNLHVVLCMSPSGKQFRTRLRQFPSLVNCCTLDWYDPWPSHALLQVAHRLIANWNVPSEYKDRMAEVCVYMHVSVEKASARFLTELKRHNYTTPTSYLELLNSYDQILKEMDELIAIRQQKLSNGLSTLERTNKEVEAMKTQLIA
;
A
#
# COMPACT_ATOMS: atom_id res chain seq x y z
N GLU A 1 -34.62 -30.07 -3.70
CA GLU A 1 -34.89 -29.17 -2.57
C GLU A 1 -34.42 -27.74 -2.86
N GLU A 2 -33.12 -27.42 -2.87
CA GLU A 2 -32.67 -26.02 -3.12
C GLU A 2 -33.00 -25.48 -4.52
N ALA A 3 -32.78 -26.29 -5.57
CA ALA A 3 -33.10 -25.89 -6.94
C ALA A 3 -34.61 -25.68 -7.16
N ASP A 4 -35.45 -26.43 -6.45
CA ASP A 4 -36.91 -26.32 -6.55
C ASP A 4 -37.39 -25.02 -5.89
N ALA A 5 -36.78 -24.65 -4.75
CA ALA A 5 -37.04 -23.37 -4.08
C ALA A 5 -36.64 -22.16 -4.95
N ILE A 6 -35.54 -22.26 -5.69
CA ILE A 6 -35.11 -21.21 -6.65
C ILE A 6 -36.14 -21.07 -7.77
N VAL A 7 -36.60 -22.19 -8.35
CA VAL A 7 -37.60 -22.16 -9.43
C VAL A 7 -38.92 -21.56 -8.94
N ASP A 8 -39.39 -21.95 -7.75
CA ASP A 8 -40.66 -21.43 -7.22
C ASP A 8 -40.59 -19.94 -6.90
N SER A 9 -39.46 -19.45 -6.38
CA SER A 9 -39.28 -18.01 -6.11
C SER A 9 -39.20 -17.16 -7.37
N LEU A 10 -38.59 -17.67 -8.45
CA LEU A 10 -38.36 -16.92 -9.68
C LEU A 10 -39.47 -17.06 -10.72
N ARG A 11 -40.42 -17.99 -10.53
CA ARG A 11 -41.49 -18.27 -11.50
C ARG A 11 -42.34 -17.03 -11.83
N ASN A 12 -42.68 -16.21 -10.83
CA ASN A 12 -43.45 -14.99 -11.04
C ASN A 12 -42.63 -13.93 -11.79
N SER A 13 -41.37 -13.73 -11.40
CA SER A 13 -40.45 -12.79 -12.07
C SER A 13 -40.17 -13.21 -13.52
N ALA A 14 -40.02 -14.50 -13.80
CA ALA A 14 -39.84 -15.02 -15.15
C ALA A 14 -41.07 -14.72 -16.03
N LYS A 15 -42.29 -14.88 -15.49
CA LYS A 15 -43.54 -14.57 -16.18
C LYS A 15 -43.67 -13.08 -16.48
N GLU A 16 -43.33 -12.21 -15.54
CA GLU A 16 -43.30 -10.76 -15.72
C GLU A 16 -42.27 -10.33 -16.78
N ALA A 17 -41.13 -11.02 -16.85
CA ALA A 17 -40.10 -10.83 -17.86
C ALA A 17 -40.43 -11.47 -19.23
N GLY A 18 -41.65 -12.00 -19.41
CA GLY A 18 -42.11 -12.60 -20.68
C GLY A 18 -41.44 -13.94 -21.03
N ARG A 19 -40.88 -14.65 -20.05
CA ARG A 19 -40.27 -15.98 -20.21
C ARG A 19 -41.27 -17.09 -19.89
N GLY A 20 -40.99 -18.30 -20.36
CA GLY A 20 -41.80 -19.48 -20.07
C GLY A 20 -41.84 -19.82 -18.58
N VAL A 21 -42.91 -20.49 -18.15
CA VAL A 21 -43.18 -20.87 -16.74
C VAL A 21 -42.69 -22.30 -16.44
N GLY A 22 -42.22 -23.01 -17.47
CA GLY A 22 -41.60 -24.33 -17.33
C GLY A 22 -40.35 -24.26 -16.47
N ARG A 23 -40.04 -25.36 -15.78
CA ARG A 23 -38.85 -25.45 -14.91
C ARG A 23 -37.57 -25.04 -15.64
N ASP A 24 -37.39 -25.51 -16.87
CA ASP A 24 -36.19 -25.25 -17.67
C ASP A 24 -36.12 -23.78 -18.13
N ASP A 25 -37.26 -23.17 -18.46
CA ASP A 25 -37.34 -21.76 -18.85
C ASP A 25 -37.01 -20.82 -17.68
N VAL A 26 -37.54 -21.12 -16.49
CA VAL A 26 -37.26 -20.36 -15.27
C VAL A 26 -35.79 -20.51 -14.86
N MET A 27 -35.21 -21.71 -15.01
CA MET A 27 -33.79 -21.93 -14.73
C MET A 27 -32.87 -21.23 -15.75
N ALA A 28 -33.27 -21.18 -17.03
CA ALA A 28 -32.56 -20.40 -18.05
C ALA A 28 -32.63 -18.89 -17.77
N TYR A 29 -33.79 -18.40 -17.32
CA TYR A 29 -33.95 -17.02 -16.86
C TYR A 29 -33.05 -16.72 -15.65
N PHE A 30 -33.03 -17.59 -14.65
CA PHE A 30 -32.13 -17.48 -13.50
C PHE A 30 -30.66 -17.41 -13.92
N ASN A 31 -30.21 -18.32 -14.78
CA ASN A 31 -28.83 -18.32 -15.29
C ASN A 31 -28.47 -17.01 -16.02
N THR A 32 -29.44 -16.41 -16.71
CA THR A 32 -29.26 -15.11 -17.38
C THR A 32 -29.07 -13.99 -16.36
N LEU A 33 -29.92 -13.94 -15.33
CA LEU A 33 -29.80 -12.98 -14.23
C LEU A 33 -28.48 -13.10 -13.47
N VAL A 34 -28.06 -14.34 -13.17
CA VAL A 34 -26.78 -14.58 -12.50
C VAL A 34 -25.63 -14.09 -13.36
N ARG A 35 -25.62 -14.39 -14.67
CA ARG A 35 -24.55 -13.94 -15.57
C ARG A 35 -24.50 -12.42 -15.74
N SER A 36 -25.63 -11.72 -15.70
CA SER A 36 -25.66 -10.26 -15.84
C SER A 36 -25.29 -9.52 -14.56
N ASN A 37 -25.53 -10.13 -13.40
CA ASN A 37 -25.45 -9.41 -12.12
C ASN A 37 -24.29 -9.89 -11.23
N LEU A 38 -23.78 -11.10 -11.42
CA LEU A 38 -22.69 -11.65 -10.61
C LEU A 38 -21.35 -11.54 -11.34
N HIS A 39 -20.47 -10.69 -10.82
CA HIS A 39 -19.08 -10.58 -11.25
C HIS A 39 -18.17 -11.07 -10.12
N VAL A 40 -17.42 -12.14 -10.39
CA VAL A 40 -16.47 -12.73 -9.43
C VAL A 40 -15.06 -12.31 -9.82
N VAL A 41 -14.34 -11.67 -8.90
CA VAL A 41 -12.92 -11.31 -9.08
C VAL A 41 -12.07 -12.16 -8.15
N LEU A 42 -11.09 -12.85 -8.71
CA LEU A 42 -10.18 -13.74 -7.99
C LEU A 42 -8.77 -13.16 -8.04
N CYS A 43 -8.20 -12.86 -6.88
CA CYS A 43 -6.81 -12.38 -6.77
C CYS A 43 -5.92 -13.54 -6.34
N MET A 44 -4.99 -13.93 -7.21
CA MET A 44 -4.06 -15.04 -6.95
C MET A 44 -2.63 -14.57 -7.20
N SER A 45 -1.71 -14.92 -6.30
CA SER A 45 -0.29 -14.71 -6.58
C SER A 45 0.18 -15.75 -7.61
N PRO A 46 0.89 -15.34 -8.69
CA PRO A 46 1.49 -16.27 -9.62
C PRO A 46 2.70 -17.00 -9.03
N SER A 47 3.15 -16.62 -7.82
CA SER A 47 4.32 -17.23 -7.19
C SER A 47 4.05 -18.67 -6.73
N GLY A 48 4.94 -19.57 -7.15
CA GLY A 48 4.97 -20.96 -6.70
C GLY A 48 4.12 -21.94 -7.53
N LYS A 49 4.22 -23.23 -7.17
CA LYS A 49 3.59 -24.33 -7.94
C LYS A 49 2.07 -24.41 -7.76
N GLN A 50 1.53 -23.81 -6.70
CA GLN A 50 0.11 -23.92 -6.35
C GLN A 50 -0.80 -23.25 -7.39
N PHE A 51 -0.42 -22.08 -7.89
CA PHE A 51 -1.17 -21.37 -8.94
C PHE A 51 -1.38 -22.26 -10.17
N ARG A 52 -0.29 -22.85 -10.69
CA ARG A 52 -0.34 -23.78 -11.82
C ARG A 52 -1.18 -25.03 -11.54
N THR A 53 -1.13 -25.56 -10.31
CA THR A 53 -1.96 -26.72 -9.93
C THR A 53 -3.45 -26.36 -9.92
N ARG A 54 -3.82 -25.19 -9.38
CA ARG A 54 -5.22 -24.72 -9.39
C ARG A 54 -5.75 -24.49 -10.80
N LEU A 55 -4.95 -23.88 -11.68
CA LEU A 55 -5.36 -23.70 -13.09
C LEU A 55 -5.61 -25.03 -13.83
N ARG A 56 -4.85 -26.09 -13.50
CA ARG A 56 -5.09 -27.43 -14.06
C ARG A 56 -6.32 -28.12 -13.46
N GLN A 57 -6.57 -27.90 -12.17
CA GLN A 57 -7.75 -28.46 -11.48
C GLN A 57 -9.05 -27.77 -11.92
N PHE A 58 -8.98 -26.48 -12.26
CA PHE A 58 -10.13 -25.65 -12.60
C PHE A 58 -9.93 -24.91 -13.94
N PRO A 59 -10.17 -25.57 -15.09
CA PRO A 59 -9.99 -24.95 -16.41
C PRO A 59 -10.90 -23.74 -16.67
N SER A 60 -12.02 -23.63 -15.94
CA SER A 60 -12.92 -22.48 -16.02
C SER A 60 -12.25 -21.16 -15.66
N LEU A 61 -11.21 -21.18 -14.83
CA LEU A 61 -10.42 -19.99 -14.50
C LEU A 61 -9.67 -19.39 -15.69
N VAL A 62 -9.41 -20.21 -16.73
CA VAL A 62 -8.76 -19.76 -17.96
C VAL A 62 -9.78 -19.54 -19.07
N ASN A 63 -10.79 -20.41 -19.16
CA ASN A 63 -11.76 -20.39 -20.25
C ASN A 63 -12.90 -19.37 -20.05
N CYS A 64 -13.25 -19.05 -18.80
CA CYS A 64 -14.43 -18.24 -18.47
C CYS A 64 -14.09 -16.94 -17.72
N CYS A 65 -12.82 -16.67 -17.43
CA CYS A 65 -12.38 -15.46 -16.76
C CYS A 65 -11.43 -14.66 -17.66
N THR A 66 -11.47 -13.34 -17.52
CA THR A 66 -10.44 -12.47 -18.10
C THR A 66 -9.23 -12.47 -17.19
N LEU A 67 -8.06 -12.80 -17.74
CA LEU A 67 -6.80 -12.74 -17.00
C LEU A 67 -6.26 -11.31 -17.03
N ASP A 68 -6.11 -10.71 -15.85
CA ASP A 68 -5.41 -9.45 -15.65
C ASP A 68 -4.10 -9.73 -14.91
N TRP A 69 -2.97 -9.34 -15.50
CA TRP A 69 -1.64 -9.66 -14.99
C TRP A 69 -0.96 -8.42 -14.44
N TYR A 70 -0.53 -8.50 -13.17
CA TYR A 70 0.15 -7.43 -12.47
C TYR A 70 1.65 -7.68 -12.46
N ASP A 71 2.36 -6.93 -13.28
CA ASP A 71 3.81 -6.90 -13.27
C ASP A 71 4.35 -6.03 -12.12
N PRO A 72 5.63 -6.22 -11.74
CA PRO A 72 6.32 -5.29 -10.84
C PRO A 72 6.21 -3.86 -11.35
N TRP A 73 6.09 -2.90 -10.41
CA TRP A 73 5.95 -1.51 -10.79
C TRP A 73 7.19 -1.00 -11.54
N PRO A 74 7.03 -0.42 -12.74
CA PRO A 74 8.14 0.18 -13.46
C PRO A 74 8.68 1.38 -12.67
N SER A 75 9.94 1.77 -12.93
CA SER A 75 10.59 2.87 -12.20
C SER A 75 9.79 4.18 -12.23
N HIS A 76 9.11 4.49 -13.33
CA HIS A 76 8.24 5.66 -13.41
C HIS A 76 7.03 5.55 -12.46
N ALA A 77 6.40 4.38 -12.33
CA ALA A 77 5.28 4.18 -11.42
C ALA A 77 5.74 4.29 -9.95
N LEU A 78 6.90 3.70 -9.61
CA LEU A 78 7.51 3.86 -8.29
C LEU A 78 7.75 5.35 -7.97
N LEU A 79 8.30 6.10 -8.93
CA LEU A 79 8.57 7.52 -8.78
C LEU A 79 7.28 8.32 -8.53
N GLN A 80 6.22 8.08 -9.30
CA GLN A 80 4.92 8.75 -9.12
C GLN A 80 4.31 8.46 -7.74
N VAL A 81 4.40 7.21 -7.28
CA VAL A 81 3.93 6.83 -5.94
C VAL A 81 4.75 7.52 -4.85
N ALA A 82 6.07 7.58 -5.01
CA ALA A 82 6.95 8.30 -4.10
C ALA A 82 6.63 9.79 -4.03
N HIS A 83 6.50 10.48 -5.18
CA HIS A 83 6.14 11.90 -5.19
C HIS A 83 4.81 12.16 -4.46
N ARG A 84 3.80 11.31 -4.69
CA ARG A 84 2.50 11.46 -4.02
C ARG A 84 2.59 11.31 -2.51
N LEU A 85 3.42 10.38 -2.01
CA LEU A 85 3.59 10.17 -0.57
C LEU A 85 4.48 11.26 0.07
N ILE A 86 5.61 11.58 -0.57
CA ILE A 86 6.59 12.57 -0.11
C ILE A 86 6.01 13.99 -0.13
N ALA A 87 4.99 14.26 -0.95
CA ALA A 87 4.26 15.52 -0.93
C ALA A 87 3.78 15.89 0.48
N ASN A 88 3.41 14.90 1.30
CA ASN A 88 2.93 15.09 2.66
C ASN A 88 4.05 15.18 3.71
N TRP A 89 5.31 14.95 3.34
CA TRP A 89 6.43 15.01 4.27
C TRP A 89 6.82 16.45 4.59
N ASN A 90 7.22 16.70 5.84
CA ASN A 90 7.68 17.99 6.33
C ASN A 90 9.14 18.28 5.91
N VAL A 91 9.39 18.29 4.61
CA VAL A 91 10.72 18.50 4.02
C VAL A 91 10.66 19.68 3.03
N PRO A 92 11.71 20.51 2.92
CA PRO A 92 11.77 21.54 1.88
C PRO A 92 11.54 20.98 0.49
N SER A 93 10.79 21.71 -0.34
CA SER A 93 10.36 21.25 -1.66
C SER A 93 11.53 20.89 -2.59
N GLU A 94 12.69 21.54 -2.41
CA GLU A 94 13.90 21.31 -3.19
C GLU A 94 14.50 19.89 -3.03
N TYR A 95 14.23 19.21 -1.91
CA TYR A 95 14.74 17.86 -1.66
C TYR A 95 13.75 16.76 -2.04
N LYS A 96 12.45 17.07 -2.17
CA LYS A 96 11.40 16.06 -2.36
C LYS A 96 11.63 15.19 -3.58
N ASP A 97 12.05 15.79 -4.69
CA ASP A 97 12.32 15.05 -5.94
C ASP A 97 13.52 14.11 -5.80
N ARG A 98 14.61 14.60 -5.20
CA ARG A 98 15.81 13.79 -4.95
C ARG A 98 15.53 12.64 -3.99
N MET A 99 14.73 12.88 -2.96
CA MET A 99 14.31 11.82 -2.03
C MET A 99 13.48 10.76 -2.72
N ALA A 100 12.56 11.15 -3.61
CA ALA A 100 11.79 10.21 -4.42
C ALA A 100 12.71 9.33 -5.28
N GLU A 101 13.66 9.93 -5.99
CA GLU A 101 14.67 9.21 -6.78
C GLU A 101 15.47 8.20 -5.94
N VAL A 102 15.89 8.60 -4.74
CA VAL A 102 16.64 7.73 -3.81
C VAL A 102 15.79 6.57 -3.31
N CYS A 103 14.51 6.80 -2.97
CA CYS A 103 13.59 5.74 -2.58
C CYS A 103 13.40 4.72 -3.70
N VAL A 104 13.21 5.18 -4.95
CA VAL A 104 13.14 4.29 -6.13
C VAL A 104 14.44 3.49 -6.28
N TYR A 105 15.59 4.14 -6.17
CA TYR A 105 16.89 3.48 -6.26
C TYR A 105 17.07 2.39 -5.21
N MET A 106 16.68 2.67 -3.95
CA MET A 106 16.73 1.68 -2.87
C MET A 106 15.91 0.44 -3.22
N HIS A 107 14.66 0.60 -3.67
CA HIS A 107 13.79 -0.52 -4.03
C HIS A 107 14.38 -1.37 -5.16
N VAL A 108 14.81 -0.73 -6.25
CA VAL A 108 15.41 -1.42 -7.41
C VAL A 108 16.72 -2.11 -7.04
N SER A 109 17.50 -1.54 -6.12
CA SER A 109 18.73 -2.17 -5.64
C SER A 109 18.45 -3.47 -4.86
N VAL A 110 17.39 -3.49 -4.05
CA VAL A 110 16.95 -4.67 -3.29
C VAL A 110 16.37 -5.75 -4.20
N GLU A 111 15.70 -5.37 -5.30
CA GLU A 111 15.23 -6.32 -6.32
C GLU A 111 16.43 -7.03 -6.99
N LYS A 112 17.45 -6.27 -7.40
CA LYS A 112 18.70 -6.84 -7.95
C LYS A 112 19.41 -7.74 -6.94
N ALA A 113 19.47 -7.32 -5.67
CA ALA A 113 20.08 -8.12 -4.61
C ALA A 113 19.29 -9.41 -4.34
N SER A 114 17.96 -9.35 -4.38
CA SER A 114 17.08 -10.52 -4.23
C SER A 114 17.27 -11.53 -5.36
N ALA A 115 17.46 -11.07 -6.59
CA ALA A 115 17.81 -11.93 -7.72
C ALA A 115 19.16 -12.64 -7.50
N ARG A 116 20.18 -11.90 -7.03
CA ARG A 116 21.50 -12.48 -6.70
C ARG A 116 21.39 -13.50 -5.55
N PHE A 117 20.63 -13.17 -4.51
CA PHE A 117 20.39 -14.05 -3.36
C PHE A 117 19.75 -15.38 -3.77
N LEU A 118 18.80 -15.34 -4.71
CA LEU A 118 18.21 -16.56 -5.28
C LEU A 118 19.26 -17.39 -6.05
N THR A 119 20.11 -16.75 -6.83
CA THR A 119 21.13 -17.47 -7.62
C THR A 119 22.15 -18.18 -6.74
N GLU A 120 22.64 -17.50 -5.70
CA GLU A 120 23.71 -17.96 -4.79
C GLU A 120 23.20 -18.93 -3.73
N LEU A 121 22.11 -18.60 -3.05
CA LEU A 121 21.64 -19.33 -1.86
C LEU A 121 20.38 -20.16 -2.10
N LYS A 122 19.82 -20.13 -3.33
CA LYS A 122 18.59 -20.85 -3.71
C LYS A 122 17.39 -20.55 -2.80
N ARG A 123 17.39 -19.39 -2.14
CA ARG A 123 16.32 -18.91 -1.28
C ARG A 123 15.61 -17.75 -1.96
N HIS A 124 14.27 -17.80 -1.97
CA HIS A 124 13.47 -16.72 -2.52
C HIS A 124 13.30 -15.59 -1.49
N ASN A 125 13.54 -14.36 -1.94
CA ASN A 125 13.11 -13.14 -1.28
C ASN A 125 12.24 -12.37 -2.28
N TYR A 126 11.03 -11.97 -1.88
CA TYR A 126 10.08 -11.31 -2.78
C TYR A 126 10.04 -9.82 -2.48
N THR A 127 10.38 -9.01 -3.47
CA THR A 127 10.16 -7.57 -3.46
C THR A 127 8.77 -7.29 -4.01
N THR A 128 7.92 -6.64 -3.22
CA THR A 128 6.53 -6.31 -3.61
C THR A 128 6.29 -4.81 -3.56
N PRO A 129 5.29 -4.29 -4.31
CA PRO A 129 4.85 -2.91 -4.14
C PRO A 129 4.49 -2.56 -2.70
N THR A 130 3.94 -3.50 -1.94
CA THR A 130 3.65 -3.32 -0.51
C THR A 130 4.92 -3.01 0.29
N SER A 131 6.00 -3.76 0.05
CA SER A 131 7.30 -3.50 0.69
C SER A 131 7.88 -2.13 0.32
N TYR A 132 7.57 -1.61 -0.87
CA TYR A 132 7.95 -0.24 -1.25
C TYR A 132 7.15 0.83 -0.49
N LEU A 133 5.84 0.61 -0.33
CA LEU A 133 5.00 1.50 0.47
C LEU A 133 5.42 1.50 1.94
N GLU A 134 5.78 0.33 2.49
CA GLU A 134 6.34 0.20 3.83
C GLU A 134 7.64 1.00 3.98
N LEU A 135 8.57 0.90 3.02
CA LEU A 135 9.80 1.71 3.01
C LEU A 135 9.49 3.21 3.12
N LEU A 136 8.55 3.72 2.32
CA LEU A 136 8.18 5.13 2.33
C LEU A 136 7.52 5.53 3.66
N ASN A 137 6.60 4.73 4.17
CA ASN A 137 5.91 4.99 5.44
C ASN A 137 6.87 4.96 6.63
N SER A 138 7.77 3.97 6.67
CA SER A 138 8.80 3.89 7.71
C SER A 138 9.75 5.08 7.66
N TYR A 139 10.11 5.54 6.45
CA TYR A 139 10.96 6.72 6.32
C TYR A 139 10.27 7.99 6.85
N ASP A 140 8.99 8.22 6.52
CA ASP A 140 8.19 9.33 7.06
C ASP A 140 8.13 9.30 8.60
N GLN A 141 7.92 8.11 9.17
CA GLN A 141 7.88 7.94 10.61
C GLN A 141 9.23 8.30 11.26
N ILE A 142 10.34 7.78 10.72
CA ILE A 142 11.68 8.08 11.23
C ILE A 142 11.98 9.59 11.11
N LEU A 143 11.56 10.23 10.02
CA LEU A 143 11.73 11.68 9.85
C LEU A 143 11.04 12.46 10.97
N LYS A 144 9.78 12.15 11.26
CA LYS A 144 9.01 12.79 12.33
C LYS A 144 9.64 12.58 13.70
N GLU A 145 10.06 11.35 14.00
CA GLU A 145 10.75 11.03 15.25
C GLU A 145 12.05 11.83 15.41
N MET A 146 12.83 11.98 14.32
CA MET A 146 14.07 12.76 14.35
C MET A 146 13.80 14.26 14.51
N ASP A 147 12.80 14.80 13.83
CA ASP A 147 12.39 16.20 13.97
C ASP A 147 11.95 16.52 15.40
N GLU A 148 11.15 15.65 16.02
CA GLU A 148 10.73 15.78 17.42
C GLU A 148 11.93 15.76 18.37
N LEU A 149 12.87 14.81 18.18
CA LEU A 149 14.09 14.73 18.99
C LEU A 149 14.96 15.98 18.86
N ILE A 150 15.09 16.54 17.65
CA ILE A 150 15.84 17.77 17.39
C ILE A 150 15.14 18.95 18.07
N ALA A 151 13.82 19.07 17.94
CA ALA A 151 13.05 20.14 18.57
C ALA A 151 13.19 20.13 20.10
N ILE A 152 13.11 18.95 20.73
CA ILE A 152 13.31 18.80 22.19
C ILE A 152 14.72 19.25 22.60
N ARG A 153 15.75 18.85 21.84
CA ARG A 153 17.14 19.26 22.12
C ARG A 153 17.33 20.77 21.96
N GLN A 154 16.76 21.35 20.92
CA GLN A 154 16.81 22.79 20.67
C GLN A 154 16.12 23.57 21.80
N GLN A 155 14.94 23.14 22.24
CA GLN A 155 14.22 23.77 23.34
C GLN A 155 15.02 23.70 24.65
N LYS A 156 15.62 22.54 24.95
CA LYS A 156 16.47 22.38 26.14
C LYS A 156 17.67 23.32 26.11
N LEU A 157 18.33 23.46 24.96
CA LEU A 157 19.45 24.38 24.79
C LEU A 157 19.01 25.84 24.94
N SER A 158 17.89 26.22 24.32
CA SER A 158 17.32 27.58 24.42
C SER A 158 16.99 27.95 25.87
N ASN A 159 16.38 27.03 26.64
CA ASN A 159 16.08 27.24 28.05
C ASN A 159 17.35 27.36 28.92
N GLY A 160 18.38 26.58 28.59
CA GLY A 160 19.68 26.70 29.25
C GLY A 160 20.33 28.06 28.99
N LEU A 161 20.30 28.52 27.74
CA LEU A 161 20.86 29.81 27.34
C LEU A 161 20.14 30.99 27.99
N SER A 162 18.80 30.96 28.03
CA SER A 162 18.01 32.02 28.68
C SER A 162 18.27 32.10 30.19
N THR A 163 18.48 30.94 30.83
CA THR A 163 18.85 30.86 32.25
C THR A 163 20.24 31.47 32.48
N LEU A 164 21.22 31.13 31.64
CA LEU A 164 22.57 31.71 31.72
C LEU A 164 22.53 33.23 31.53
N GLU A 165 21.81 33.72 30.53
CA GLU A 165 21.69 35.15 30.27
C GLU A 165 21.05 35.90 31.45
N ARG A 166 20.00 35.33 32.04
CA ARG A 166 19.37 35.87 33.26
C ARG A 166 20.36 35.94 34.42
N THR A 167 21.06 34.84 34.71
CA THR A 167 22.04 34.83 35.81
C THR A 167 23.17 35.82 35.59
N ASN A 168 23.61 36.01 34.33
CA ASN A 168 24.66 36.98 34.01
C ASN A 168 24.17 38.42 34.27
N LYS A 169 22.93 38.75 33.90
CA LYS A 169 22.31 40.05 34.21
C LYS A 169 22.19 40.29 35.72
N GLU A 170 21.77 39.27 36.47
CA GLU A 170 21.69 39.33 37.94
C GLU A 170 23.07 39.56 38.58
N VAL A 171 24.12 38.88 38.09
CA VAL A 171 25.50 39.05 38.56
C VAL A 171 26.04 40.45 38.26
N GLU A 172 25.82 40.97 37.06
CA GLU A 172 26.25 42.34 36.70
C GLU A 172 25.54 43.39 37.58
N ALA A 173 24.23 43.22 37.85
CA ALA A 173 23.52 44.08 38.78
C ALA A 173 24.12 44.05 40.20
N MET A 174 24.44 42.85 40.72
CA MET A 174 25.10 42.72 42.04
C MET A 174 26.49 43.37 42.08
N LYS A 175 27.29 43.25 41.02
CA LYS A 175 28.60 43.92 40.94
C LYS A 175 28.47 45.43 41.03
N THR A 176 27.48 46.03 40.34
CA THR A 176 27.27 47.48 40.40
C THR A 176 26.86 47.96 41.80
N GLN A 177 26.08 47.16 42.54
CA GLN A 177 25.68 47.48 43.91
C GLN A 177 26.82 47.34 44.93
N LEU A 178 27.84 46.53 44.64
CA LEU A 178 29.01 46.32 45.51
C LEU A 178 30.09 47.40 45.37
N ILE A 179 30.09 48.16 44.27
CA ILE A 179 31.08 49.20 43.98
C ILE A 179 30.56 50.61 44.38
N ALA A 180 29.26 50.73 44.65
CA ALA A 180 28.62 51.93 45.21
C ALA A 180 28.64 51.92 46.75
#